data_AF-A0A2J6HP65-F1
#
_entry.id   AF-A0A2J6HP65-F1
#
_cell.length_a   1.000
_cell.length_b   1.000
_cell.length_c   1.000
_cell.angle_alpha   90.00
_cell.angle_beta   90.00
_cell.angle_gamma   90.00
#
_symmetry.space_group_name_H-M   'P 1'
#
loop_
_entity.id
_entity.type
_entity.pdbx_description
1 polymer ?
#
loop_
_entity_poly.entity_id
_entity_poly.type
_entity_poly.pdbx_seq_one_letter_code
_entity_poly.pdbx_strand_id
1 'polypeptide(L)'
;MDEANKTIAFERNHLIFVFNFHPSNSIPGYKFPVPRSGAYRLILNSDDLAFGGHGRIDPNTTYISKNDGSGNKLSIYNTNRTAQVFERMV
;
A
#
# COMPACT_ATOMS: atom_id res chain seq x y z
N MET A 1 0.28 8.58 11.16
CA MET A 1 0.58 7.20 11.57
C MET A 1 -0.68 6.59 12.13
N ASP A 2 -1.02 5.39 11.71
CA ASP A 2 -2.09 4.58 12.28
C ASP A 2 -1.50 3.70 13.39
N GLU A 3 -1.73 4.11 14.64
CA GLU A 3 -1.15 3.43 15.79
C GLU A 3 -1.73 2.03 16.02
N ALA A 4 -3.01 1.81 15.73
CA ALA A 4 -3.64 0.52 15.96
C ALA A 4 -3.06 -0.55 15.01
N ASN A 5 -2.88 -0.17 13.74
CA ASN A 5 -2.34 -1.06 12.72
C ASN A 5 -0.82 -0.95 12.56
N LYS A 6 -0.15 -0.11 13.35
CA LYS A 6 1.29 0.20 13.26
C LYS A 6 1.72 0.51 11.81
N THR A 7 0.88 1.27 11.12
CA THR A 7 1.04 1.56 9.69
C THR A 7 1.36 3.02 9.47
N ILE A 8 2.37 3.28 8.63
CA ILE A 8 2.74 4.62 8.18
C ILE A 8 2.50 4.67 6.67
N ALA A 9 1.68 5.62 6.22
CA ALA A 9 1.46 5.90 4.81
C ALA A 9 1.77 7.38 4.53
N PHE A 10 2.54 7.66 3.48
CA PHE A 10 2.88 9.03 3.08
C PHE A 10 3.19 9.13 1.60
N GLU A 11 3.13 10.35 1.06
CA GLU A 11 3.58 10.67 -0.30
C GLU A 11 4.96 11.32 -0.27
N ARG A 12 5.82 10.93 -1.22
CA ARG A 12 7.03 11.69 -1.55
C ARG A 12 7.34 11.57 -3.03
N ASN A 13 7.54 12.70 -3.71
CA ASN A 13 7.82 12.76 -5.15
C ASN A 13 6.82 11.95 -5.98
N HIS A 14 5.51 12.13 -5.73
CA HIS A 14 4.41 11.44 -6.42
C HIS A 14 4.30 9.93 -6.21
N LEU A 15 5.13 9.36 -5.33
CA LEU A 15 5.06 7.96 -4.91
C LEU A 15 4.37 7.86 -3.56
N ILE A 16 3.57 6.82 -3.39
CA ILE A 16 2.92 6.51 -2.12
C ILE A 16 3.67 5.38 -1.44
N PHE A 17 4.19 5.64 -0.25
CA PHE A 17 4.88 4.67 0.57
C PHE A 17 3.93 4.18 1.67
N VAL A 18 3.86 2.87 1.87
CA VAL A 18 3.09 2.24 2.95
C VAL A 18 4.00 1.25 3.68
N PHE A 19 4.21 1.48 4.96
CA PHE A 19 4.97 0.61 5.85
C PHE A 19 4.04 0.03 6.90
N ASN A 20 4.04 -1.28 7.06
CA ASN A 20 3.37 -1.96 8.17
C ASN A 20 4.40 -2.56 9.10
N PHE A 21 4.58 -1.93 10.26
CA PHE A 21 5.50 -2.37 11.31
C PHE A 21 4.85 -3.31 12.32
N HIS A 22 3.58 -3.67 12.14
CA HIS A 22 2.91 -4.60 13.04
C HIS A 22 3.68 -5.93 13.05
N PRO A 23 3.95 -6.53 14.24
CA PRO A 23 4.76 -7.75 14.30
C PRO A 23 4.09 -8.96 13.64
N SER A 24 2.76 -9.09 13.75
CA SER A 24 1.98 -10.23 13.26
C SER A 24 0.89 -9.92 12.24
N ASN A 25 0.22 -8.76 12.32
CA ASN A 25 -1.04 -8.55 11.63
C ASN A 25 -0.84 -8.10 10.19
N SER A 26 -1.30 -8.94 9.27
CA SER A 26 -1.49 -8.61 7.86
C SER A 26 -2.96 -8.26 7.64
N ILE A 27 -3.25 -7.16 6.93
CA ILE A 27 -4.59 -6.59 6.87
C ILE A 27 -5.09 -6.58 5.41
N PRO A 28 -5.97 -7.50 5.01
CA PRO A 28 -6.64 -7.45 3.72
C PRO A 28 -7.55 -6.23 3.61
N GLY A 29 -7.51 -5.55 2.47
CA GLY A 29 -8.37 -4.39 2.22
C GLY A 29 -8.07 -3.19 3.12
N TYR A 30 -6.84 -3.05 3.62
CA TYR A 30 -6.42 -1.89 4.38
C TYR A 30 -6.56 -0.64 3.51
N LYS A 31 -7.33 0.34 4.00
CA LYS A 31 -7.62 1.58 3.27
C LYS A 31 -6.80 2.74 3.81
N PHE A 32 -6.22 3.51 2.92
CA PHE A 32 -5.50 4.74 3.26
C PHE A 32 -5.77 5.83 2.21
N PRO A 33 -5.73 7.11 2.60
CA PRO A 33 -5.96 8.21 1.68
C PRO A 33 -4.82 8.35 0.67
N VAL A 34 -5.17 8.74 -0.55
CA VAL A 34 -4.23 9.12 -1.60
C VAL A 34 -4.58 10.51 -2.15
N PRO A 35 -3.59 11.31 -2.56
CA PRO A 35 -3.80 12.71 -2.98
C PRO A 35 -4.62 12.83 -4.26
N ARG A 36 -4.46 11.89 -5.21
CA ARG A 36 -5.08 11.95 -6.54
C ARG A 36 -5.92 10.71 -6.80
N SER A 37 -7.06 10.88 -7.45
CA SER A 37 -7.81 9.74 -8.01
C SER A 37 -7.02 9.12 -9.16
N GLY A 38 -7.23 7.84 -9.44
CA GLY A 38 -6.58 7.16 -10.56
C GLY A 38 -6.30 5.69 -10.33
N ALA A 39 -5.58 5.11 -11.30
CA ALA A 39 -5.01 3.79 -11.18
C ALA A 39 -3.57 3.89 -10.67
N TYR A 40 -3.19 2.96 -9.81
CA TYR A 40 -1.87 2.86 -9.21
C TYR A 40 -1.31 1.47 -9.43
N ARG A 41 0.01 1.38 -9.63
CA ARG A 41 0.75 0.12 -9.70
C ARG A 41 1.73 0.02 -8.55
N LEU A 42 1.97 -1.19 -8.10
CA LEU A 42 3.01 -1.50 -7.12
C LEU A 42 4.37 -1.50 -7.85
N ILE A 43 5.27 -0.61 -7.46
CA ILE A 43 6.61 -0.49 -8.09
C ILE A 43 7.73 -1.03 -7.20
N LEU A 44 7.46 -1.24 -5.92
CA LEU A 44 8.35 -1.90 -4.97
C LEU A 44 7.52 -2.62 -3.93
N ASN A 45 7.84 -3.88 -3.67
CA ASN A 45 7.29 -4.67 -2.59
C ASN A 45 8.41 -5.42 -1.86
N SER A 46 8.68 -5.04 -0.61
CA SER A 46 9.70 -5.74 0.19
C SER A 46 9.35 -7.20 0.50
N ASP A 47 8.08 -7.60 0.33
CA ASP A 47 7.65 -8.98 0.53
C ASP A 47 7.90 -9.87 -0.69
N ASP A 48 8.43 -9.34 -1.80
CA ASP A 48 8.75 -10.17 -2.97
C ASP A 48 9.84 -11.20 -2.65
N LEU A 49 9.74 -12.38 -3.29
CA LEU A 49 10.71 -13.47 -3.10
C LEU A 49 12.14 -13.04 -3.44
N ALA A 50 12.32 -12.11 -4.38
CA ALA A 50 13.62 -11.56 -4.78
C ALA A 50 14.34 -10.82 -3.64
N PHE A 51 13.61 -10.34 -2.63
CA PHE A 51 14.14 -9.68 -1.43
C PHE A 51 14.11 -10.58 -0.19
N GLY A 52 13.79 -11.87 -0.35
CA GLY A 52 13.64 -12.81 0.76
C GLY A 52 12.32 -12.70 1.52
N GLY A 53 11.31 -12.04 0.94
CA GLY A 53 9.95 -12.00 1.46
C GLY A 53 9.16 -13.27 1.16
N HIS A 54 7.86 -13.25 1.45
CA HIS A 54 6.98 -14.43 1.30
C HIS A 54 6.25 -14.52 -0.05
N GLY A 55 6.34 -13.51 -0.92
CA GLY A 55 5.70 -13.48 -2.24
C GLY A 55 4.18 -13.46 -2.19
N ARG A 56 3.59 -12.77 -1.20
CA ARG A 56 2.13 -12.85 -0.94
C ARG A 56 1.27 -11.94 -1.84
N ILE A 57 1.89 -11.06 -2.63
CA ILE A 57 1.19 -10.04 -3.42
C ILE A 57 1.50 -10.29 -4.89
N ASP A 58 0.47 -10.28 -5.74
CA ASP A 58 0.65 -10.34 -7.20
C ASP A 58 1.16 -8.98 -7.70
N PRO A 59 2.38 -8.90 -8.26
CA PRO A 59 2.98 -7.65 -8.72
C PRO A 59 2.24 -7.02 -9.91
N ASN A 60 1.36 -7.77 -10.59
CA ASN A 60 0.57 -7.26 -11.72
C ASN A 60 -0.76 -6.62 -11.28
N THR A 61 -1.03 -6.57 -9.97
CA THR A 61 -2.27 -5.98 -9.44
C THR A 61 -2.34 -4.49 -9.77
N THR A 62 -3.44 -4.07 -10.41
CA THR A 62 -3.78 -2.66 -10.58
C THR A 62 -4.69 -2.20 -9.44
N TYR A 63 -4.30 -1.14 -8.75
CA TYR A 63 -5.04 -0.59 -7.61
C TYR A 63 -5.80 0.66 -8.02
N ILE A 64 -7.13 0.62 -7.97
CA ILE A 64 -7.99 1.73 -8.36
C ILE A 64 -8.41 2.51 -7.11
N SER A 65 -8.12 3.81 -7.09
CA SER A 65 -8.59 4.67 -6.00
C SER A 65 -10.11 4.81 -6.04
N LYS A 66 -10.75 4.75 -4.87
CA LYS A 66 -12.19 5.00 -4.71
C LYS A 66 -12.40 6.23 -3.84
N ASN A 67 -13.34 7.09 -4.25
CA ASN A 67 -13.79 8.20 -3.43
C ASN A 67 -15.05 7.78 -2.67
N ASP A 68 -15.03 7.87 -1.35
CA ASP A 68 -16.14 7.50 -0.47
C ASP A 68 -16.82 8.71 0.19
N GLY A 69 -16.66 9.90 -0.42
CA GLY A 69 -17.13 11.18 0.13
C GLY A 69 -16.14 11.85 1.08
N SER A 70 -15.15 11.12 1.61
CA SER A 70 -14.10 11.66 2.48
C SER A 70 -12.74 11.86 1.78
N GLY A 71 -12.70 11.65 0.46
CA GLY A 71 -11.49 11.75 -0.35
C GLY A 71 -11.16 10.44 -1.07
N ASN A 72 -10.11 10.47 -1.88
CA ASN A 72 -9.66 9.30 -2.64
C ASN A 72 -8.87 8.35 -1.72
N LYS A 73 -9.17 7.05 -1.80
CA LYS A 73 -8.49 6.02 -1.01
C LYS A 73 -8.06 4.85 -1.88
N LEU A 74 -6.89 4.28 -1.58
CA LEU A 74 -6.50 2.96 -2.06
C LEU A 74 -6.86 1.90 -1.02
N SER A 75 -7.01 0.67 -1.48
CA SER A 75 -7.27 -0.52 -0.68
C SER A 75 -6.26 -1.59 -1.07
N ILE A 76 -5.41 -2.02 -0.14
CA ILE A 76 -4.31 -2.97 -0.41
C ILE A 76 -4.38 -4.18 0.52
N TYR A 77 -3.64 -5.23 0.20
CA TYR A 77 -3.26 -6.22 1.19
C TYR A 77 -2.00 -5.73 1.92
N ASN A 78 -2.18 -5.23 3.15
CA ASN A 78 -1.10 -4.63 3.93
C ASN A 78 -0.41 -5.70 4.80
N THR A 79 0.63 -6.35 4.27
CA THR A 79 1.31 -7.46 4.93
C THR A 79 2.23 -7.00 6.07
N ASN A 80 2.29 -7.76 7.16
CA ASN A 80 3.06 -7.41 8.36
C ASN A 80 4.58 -7.35 8.10
N ARG A 81 5.26 -6.39 8.72
CA ARG A 81 6.71 -6.13 8.58
C ARG A 81 7.17 -5.88 7.15
N THR A 82 6.39 -5.15 6.37
CA THR A 82 6.70 -4.87 4.95
C THR A 82 6.60 -3.39 4.61
N ALA A 83 7.22 -3.03 3.49
CA ALA A 83 7.08 -1.79 2.78
C ALA A 83 6.55 -2.05 1.35
N GLN A 84 5.56 -1.27 0.95
CA GLN A 84 5.00 -1.23 -0.41
C GLN A 84 5.07 0.21 -0.94
N VAL A 85 5.45 0.37 -2.22
CA VAL A 85 5.53 1.67 -2.88
C VAL A 85 4.70 1.66 -4.16
N PHE A 86 3.83 2.65 -4.29
CA PHE A 86 2.91 2.77 -5.40
C PHE A 86 3.20 4.00 -6.25
N GLU A 87 3.06 3.83 -7.56
CA GLU A 87 3.11 4.90 -8.54
C GLU A 87 1.75 5.05 -9.21
N ARG A 88 1.30 6.29 -9.39
CA ARG A 88 0.08 6.59 -10.13
C ARG A 88 0.33 6.50 -11.63
N MET A 89 -0.52 5.77 -12.34
CA MET A 89 -0.42 5.57 -13.79
C MET A 89 -1.21 6.63 -14.59
N VAL A 90 -2.44 6.95 -14.16
CA VAL A 90 -3.37 7.87 -14.85
C VAL A 90 -4.22 8.66 -13.89
#